data_AF-A0A971YBQ2-F1
#
_entry.id   AF-A0A971YBQ2-F1
#
_cell.length_a   1.000
_cell.length_b   1.000
_cell.length_c   1.000
_cell.angle_alpha   90.00
_cell.angle_beta   90.00
_cell.angle_gamma   90.00
#
_symmetry.space_group_name_H-M   'P 1'
#
loop_
_entity.id
_entity.type
_entity.pdbx_description
1 polymer ?
#
loop_
_entity_poly.entity_id
_entity_poly.type
_entity_poly.pdbx_seq_one_letter_code
_entity_poly.pdbx_strand_id
1 'polypeptide(L)' 'MSEIDCAELIEILDRLLPYLQTRKPKGCKDILAELQFRSVPAAVEDEIASLKKLVQAYDFASALDVASTLRNSLNKMEVL' A
#
# COMPACT_ATOMS: atom_id res chain seq x y z
N MET A 1 3.38 7.08 -18.05
CA MET A 1 3.22 6.43 -16.75
C MET A 1 1.99 5.55 -16.85
N SER A 2 2.10 4.27 -16.52
CA SER A 2 0.93 3.39 -16.51
C SER A 2 0.16 3.62 -15.20
N GLU A 3 -1.14 3.81 -15.32
CA GLU A 3 -2.05 3.83 -14.17
C GLU A 3 -2.14 2.42 -13.59
N ILE A 4 -2.07 2.31 -12.25
CA ILE A 4 -2.34 1.04 -11.56
C ILE A 4 -3.84 0.96 -11.29
N ASP A 5 -4.46 -0.16 -11.63
CA ASP A 5 -5.86 -0.40 -11.29
C ASP A 5 -6.03 -0.90 -9.84
N CYS A 6 -7.28 -1.06 -9.41
CA CYS A 6 -7.57 -1.50 -8.03
C CYS A 6 -7.06 -2.92 -7.76
N ALA A 7 -7.11 -3.81 -8.75
CA ALA A 7 -6.71 -5.21 -8.59
C ALA A 7 -5.19 -5.33 -8.40
N GLU A 8 -4.41 -4.66 -9.26
CA GLU A 8 -2.96 -4.60 -9.13
C GLU A 8 -2.54 -3.96 -7.79
N LEU A 9 -3.27 -2.93 -7.34
CA LEU A 9 -2.99 -2.30 -6.05
C LEU A 9 -3.29 -3.22 -4.87
N ILE A 10 -4.38 -4.01 -4.94
CA ILE A 10 -4.71 -5.03 -3.93
C ILE A 10 -3.60 -6.09 -3.86
N GLU A 11 -3.10 -6.57 -5.00
CA GLU A 11 -2.00 -7.56 -5.02
C GLU A 11 -0.73 -7.03 -4.35
N ILE A 12 -0.39 -5.75 -4.60
CA ILE A 12 0.77 -5.10 -3.96
C ILE A 12 0.56 -5.02 -2.44
N LEU A 13 -0.64 -4.65 -1.98
CA LEU A 13 -0.97 -4.58 -0.56
C LEU A 13 -0.92 -5.97 0.10
N ASP A 14 -1.42 -7.01 -0.57
CA ASP A 14 -1.35 -8.39 -0.10
C ASP A 14 0.09 -8.88 0.07
N ARG A 15 0.98 -8.49 -0.84
CA ARG A 15 2.42 -8.76 -0.70
C ARG A 15 3.05 -7.94 0.41
N LEU A 16 2.61 -6.71 0.66
CA LEU A 16 3.17 -5.81 1.66
C LEU A 16 2.80 -6.21 3.10
N LEU A 17 1.56 -6.63 3.33
CA LEU A 17 1.01 -6.91 4.67
C LEU A 17 1.88 -7.85 5.52
N PRO A 18 2.39 -9.00 5.01
CA PRO A 18 3.26 -9.88 5.78
C PRO A 18 4.57 -9.21 6.23
N TYR A 19 5.13 -8.30 5.43
CA TYR A 19 6.36 -7.59 5.79
C TYR A 19 6.08 -6.51 6.85
N LEU A 20 4.92 -5.86 6.81
CA LEU A 20 4.49 -4.94 7.87
C LEU A 20 4.28 -5.68 9.19
N GLN A 21 3.56 -6.82 9.16
CA GLN A 21 3.33 -7.68 10.33
C GLN A 21 4.64 -8.18 10.95
N THR A 22 5.59 -8.60 10.12
CA THR A 22 6.91 -9.08 10.57
C THR A 22 7.92 -7.97 10.78
N ARG A 23 7.53 -6.69 10.66
CA ARG A 23 8.36 -5.48 10.85
C ARG A 23 9.66 -5.54 10.04
N LYS A 24 9.56 -5.95 8.76
CA LYS A 24 10.71 -6.09 7.85
C LYS A 24 10.81 -4.85 6.93
N PRO A 25 11.57 -3.81 7.32
CA PRO A 25 11.65 -2.56 6.57
C PRO A 25 12.10 -2.73 5.12
N LYS A 26 13.06 -3.63 4.89
CA LYS A 26 13.60 -3.86 3.54
C LYS A 26 12.53 -4.38 2.58
N GLY A 27 11.80 -5.43 2.98
CA GLY A 27 10.71 -5.98 2.16
C GLY A 27 9.60 -4.97 1.91
N CYS A 28 9.27 -4.13 2.90
CA CYS A 28 8.29 -3.07 2.71
C CYS A 28 8.75 -2.02 1.68
N LYS A 29 10.01 -1.58 1.76
CA LYS A 29 10.59 -0.60 0.83
C LYS A 29 10.68 -1.16 -0.60
N ASP A 30 11.11 -2.41 -0.74
CA ASP A 30 11.24 -3.06 -2.05
C ASP A 30 9.88 -3.14 -2.76
N ILE A 31 8.81 -3.50 -2.04
CA ILE A 31 7.45 -3.54 -2.59
C ILE A 31 6.91 -2.14 -2.90
N LEU A 32 7.07 -1.18 -1.98
CA LEU A 32 6.58 0.19 -2.20
C LEU A 32 7.33 0.93 -3.31
N ALA A 33 8.53 0.48 -3.69
CA ALA A 33 9.26 0.99 -4.84
C ALA A 33 8.57 0.65 -6.17
N GLU A 34 7.76 -0.41 -6.22
CA GLU A 34 6.95 -0.76 -7.41
C GLU A 34 5.91 0.34 -7.71
N LEU A 35 5.44 1.04 -6.66
CA LEU A 35 4.49 2.15 -6.75
C LEU A 35 5.15 3.50 -7.05
N GLN A 36 6.48 3.59 -7.20
CA GLN A 36 7.15 4.88 -7.41
C GLN A 36 6.99 5.43 -8.83
N PHE A 37 6.73 4.55 -9.80
CA PHE A 37 6.61 4.90 -11.22
C PHE A 37 5.20 4.73 -11.77
N ARG A 38 4.25 4.37 -10.92
CA ARG A 38 2.84 4.17 -11.27
C ARG A 38 2.00 5.31 -10.73
N SER A 39 1.03 5.76 -11.53
CA SER A 39 -0.02 6.64 -11.02
C SER A 39 -1.01 5.80 -10.23
N VAL A 40 -1.26 6.17 -8.97
CA VAL A 40 -2.29 5.55 -8.14
C VAL A 40 -3.61 6.29 -8.32
N PRO A 41 -4.77 5.62 -8.11
CA PRO A 41 -6.05 6.30 -8.18
C PRO A 41 -6.12 7.44 -7.16
N ALA A 42 -6.66 8.59 -7.57
CA ALA A 42 -6.73 9.79 -6.71
C ALA A 42 -7.50 9.53 -5.40
N ALA A 43 -8.45 8.60 -5.41
CA ALA A 43 -9.23 8.21 -4.23
C ALA A 43 -8.40 7.57 -3.11
N VAL A 44 -7.17 7.14 -3.39
CA VAL A 44 -6.29 6.42 -2.46
C VAL A 44 -4.87 6.99 -2.40
N GLU A 45 -4.64 8.13 -3.05
CA GLU A 45 -3.32 8.74 -3.17
C GLU A 45 -2.76 9.15 -1.80
N ASP A 46 -3.60 9.73 -0.95
CA ASP A 46 -3.24 10.18 0.40
C ASP A 46 -2.91 9.01 1.33
N GLU A 47 -3.65 7.91 1.25
CA GLU A 47 -3.39 6.68 2.00
C GLU A 47 -2.05 6.05 1.59
N ILE A 48 -1.76 6.00 0.29
CA ILE A 48 -0.48 5.50 -0.21
C ILE A 48 0.69 6.39 0.21
N ALA A 49 0.52 7.71 0.15
CA ALA A 49 1.53 8.66 0.63
C ALA A 49 1.78 8.50 2.13
N SER A 50 0.72 8.33 2.92
CA SER A 50 0.77 8.08 4.36
C SER A 50 1.48 6.76 4.67
N LEU A 51 1.16 5.69 3.95
CA LEU A 51 1.80 4.39 4.08
C LEU A 51 3.31 4.45 3.84
N LYS A 52 3.74 5.15 2.77
CA LYS A 52 5.17 5.36 2.47
C LYS A 52 5.88 6.10 3.61
N LYS A 53 5.27 7.14 4.18
CA LYS A 53 5.82 7.90 5.31
C LYS A 53 5.95 7.05 6.57
N LEU A 54 4.93 6.26 6.90
CA LEU A 54 4.93 5.40 8.09
C LEU A 54 6.00 4.30 8.01
N VAL A 55 6.16 3.67 6.83
CA VAL A 55 7.22 2.68 6.60
C VAL A 55 8.62 3.32 6.71
N GLN A 56 8.79 4.55 6.21
CA GLN A 56 10.06 5.29 6.37
C GLN A 56 10.36 5.65 7.83
N ALA A 57 9.33 5.97 8.60
CA ALA A 57 9.42 6.22 10.04
C ALA A 57 9.55 4.95 10.90
N TYR A 58 9.54 3.76 10.28
CA TYR A 58 9.50 2.45 10.96
C TYR A 58 8.28 2.26 11.88
N ASP A 59 7.22 3.04 11.66
CA ASP A 59 5.94 2.87 12.37
C ASP A 59 5.09 1.80 11.67
N PHE A 60 5.50 0.55 11.87
CA PHE A 60 4.85 -0.61 11.23
C PHE A 60 3.45 -0.88 11.75
N ALA A 61 3.11 -0.44 12.97
CA ALA A 61 1.78 -0.63 13.53
C ALA A 61 0.77 0.24 12.78
N SER A 62 1.03 1.55 12.72
CA SER A 62 0.18 2.47 11.96
C SER A 62 0.19 2.14 10.46
N ALA A 63 1.35 1.74 9.90
CA ALA A 63 1.43 1.33 8.50
C ALA A 63 0.56 0.10 8.20
N LEU A 64 0.51 -0.88 9.12
CA LEU A 64 -0.33 -2.07 8.98
C LEU A 64 -1.82 -1.71 8.99
N ASP A 65 -2.23 -0.80 9.88
CA ASP A 65 -3.62 -0.34 9.95
C ASP A 65 -4.04 0.40 8.68
N VAL A 66 -3.18 1.30 8.17
CA VAL A 66 -3.43 2.02 6.91
C VAL A 66 -3.49 1.06 5.73
N ALA A 67 -2.53 0.13 5.60
CA ALA A 67 -2.51 -0.84 4.51
C ALA A 67 -3.74 -1.77 4.53
N SER A 68 -4.15 -2.23 5.70
CA SER A 68 -5.33 -3.10 5.86
C SER A 68 -6.62 -2.36 5.54
N THR A 69 -6.75 -1.12 6.00
CA THR A 69 -7.90 -0.26 5.71
C THR A 69 -7.99 0.03 4.22
N LEU A 70 -6.88 0.41 3.60
CA LEU A 70 -6.81 0.68 2.18
C LEU A 70 -7.21 -0.53 1.34
N ARG A 71 -6.66 -1.71 1.65
CA ARG A 71 -7.02 -2.97 0.98
C ARG A 71 -8.52 -3.24 1.06
N ASN A 72 -9.12 -3.05 2.24
CA ASN A 72 -10.55 -3.26 2.43
C ASN A 72 -11.41 -2.23 1.68
N SER A 73 -10.95 -0.99 1.57
CA SER A 73 -11.62 0.06 0.78
C SER A 73 -11.57 -0.25 -0.71
N LEU A 74 -10.41 -0.66 -1.24
CA LEU A 74 -10.25 -1.04 -2.64
C LEU A 74 -11.14 -2.23 -3.02
N ASN A 75 -11.22 -3.24 -2.14
CA ASN A 75 -12.08 -4.40 -2.35
C ASN A 75 -13.59 -4.02 -2.38
N LYS A 76 -13.98 -2.95 -1.69
CA LYS A 76 -15.36 -2.42 -1.78
C LYS A 76 -15.60 -1.60 -3.05
N MET A 77 -14.56 -0.96 -3.59
CA MET A 77 -14.63 -0.20 -4.84
C MET A 77 -14.64 -1.13 -6.07
N GLU A 78 -13.96 -2.28 -6.01
CA GLU A 78 -13.99 -3.29 -7.08
C GLU A 78 -15.38 -3.94 -7.26
N VAL A 79 -16.18 -4.01 -6.19
CA VAL A 79 -17.49 -4.68 -6.17
C VAL A 79 -18.64 -3.72 -6.57
N LEU A 80 -18.34 -2.46 -6.89
CA LEU A 80 -19.30 -1.44 -7.34
C LEU A 80 -19.15 -1.17 -8.84
#